data_AF-X5PMX8-F1
#
_entry.id   AF-X5PMX8-F1
#
_cell.length_a   1.000
_cell.length_b   1.000
_cell.length_c   1.000
_cell.angle_alpha   90.00
_cell.angle_beta   90.00
_cell.angle_gamma   90.00
#
_symmetry.space_group_name_H-M   'P 1'
#
loop_
_entity.id
_entity.type
_entity.pdbx_description
1 polymer ?
#
loop_
_entity_poly.entity_id
_entity_poly.type
_entity_poly.pdbx_seq_one_letter_code
_entity_poly.pdbx_strand_id
1 'polypeptide(L)'
;MISANNRVMNLKGLSKTDESGFAQVSAPTPRTRRTVGTILHMAADAKIPLSAVVAQHRVPVAQSGRIESYPVDTSCAMLAHLKASEGAVSHLSMGPDAMMAINDVDGLRLTFDGWRVLHIRPSGNARK
;
A
#
# COMPACT_ATOMS: atom_id res chain seq x y z
N MET A 1 -38.98 -19.89 34.89
CA MET A 1 -39.36 -18.47 34.73
C MET A 1 -38.74 -17.97 33.42
N ILE A 2 -39.59 -17.49 32.49
CA ILE A 2 -39.42 -16.34 31.54
C ILE A 2 -38.10 -16.30 30.72
N SER A 3 -37.99 -16.08 29.41
CA SER A 3 -38.85 -15.85 28.23
C SER A 3 -37.89 -15.41 27.09
N ALA A 4 -38.22 -15.77 25.83
CA ALA A 4 -37.88 -15.09 24.56
C ALA A 4 -36.39 -14.85 24.20
N ASN A 5 -35.92 -14.98 22.96
CA ASN A 5 -36.56 -14.50 21.75
C ASN A 5 -35.94 -15.12 20.50
N ASN A 6 -36.81 -15.44 19.55
CA ASN A 6 -36.50 -15.98 18.24
C ASN A 6 -36.13 -14.81 17.30
N ARG A 7 -34.99 -14.85 16.61
CA ARG A 7 -34.82 -14.08 15.37
C ARG A 7 -33.99 -14.86 14.35
N VAL A 8 -34.74 -15.61 13.56
CA VAL A 8 -34.38 -16.27 12.32
C VAL A 8 -33.56 -15.32 11.43
N MET A 9 -32.25 -15.56 11.27
CA MET A 9 -31.49 -14.95 10.18
C MET A 9 -31.70 -15.81 8.93
N ASN A 10 -32.48 -15.25 8.01
CA ASN A 10 -32.80 -15.80 6.70
C ASN A 10 -31.52 -15.92 5.86
N LEU A 11 -30.98 -17.14 5.74
CA LEU A 11 -29.76 -17.51 5.02
C LEU A 11 -29.98 -17.69 3.50
N LYS A 12 -30.84 -16.89 2.87
CA LYS A 12 -30.96 -16.87 1.40
C LYS A 12 -29.88 -15.95 0.82
N GLY A 13 -28.71 -16.51 0.53
CA GLY A 13 -27.69 -15.77 -0.25
C GLY A 13 -26.26 -16.32 -0.25
N LEU A 14 -25.93 -17.33 0.56
CA LEU A 14 -24.59 -17.93 0.52
C LEU A 14 -24.55 -19.04 -0.53
N SER A 15 -24.16 -18.69 -1.76
CA SER A 15 -23.81 -19.68 -2.77
C SER A 15 -22.58 -20.46 -2.31
N LYS A 16 -22.78 -21.78 -2.15
CA LYS A 16 -21.80 -22.87 -2.06
C LYS A 16 -20.41 -22.49 -1.53
N THR A 17 -20.15 -22.83 -0.27
CA THR A 17 -18.81 -23.00 0.28
C THR A 17 -18.08 -24.09 -0.51
N ASP A 18 -16.89 -23.80 -1.02
CA ASP A 18 -15.97 -24.85 -1.48
C ASP A 18 -15.34 -25.54 -0.26
N GLU A 19 -14.69 -26.69 -0.47
CA GLU A 19 -14.08 -27.52 0.59
C GLU A 19 -12.93 -26.82 1.33
N SER A 20 -12.56 -25.58 0.95
CA SER A 20 -11.61 -24.73 1.66
C SER A 20 -12.24 -23.88 2.78
N GLY A 21 -13.58 -23.94 2.93
CA GLY A 21 -14.30 -23.20 3.97
C GLY A 21 -14.55 -21.73 3.64
N PHE A 22 -14.30 -21.29 2.40
CA PHE A 22 -14.58 -19.92 1.97
C PHE A 22 -15.58 -19.89 0.82
N ALA A 23 -16.63 -19.10 0.99
CA ALA A 23 -17.51 -18.77 -0.12
C ALA A 23 -16.70 -18.02 -1.19
N GLN A 24 -16.74 -18.49 -2.44
CA GLN A 24 -16.36 -17.69 -3.60
C GLN A 24 -17.15 -16.37 -3.55
N VAL A 25 -16.51 -15.27 -3.14
CA VAL A 25 -17.18 -13.98 -2.96
C VAL A 25 -17.35 -13.31 -4.32
N SER A 26 -18.43 -13.68 -5.02
CA SER A 26 -18.95 -12.97 -6.19
C SER A 26 -19.82 -11.78 -5.75
N ALA A 27 -19.23 -10.74 -5.15
CA ALA A 27 -19.95 -9.49 -4.81
C ALA A 27 -18.99 -8.34 -4.45
N PRO A 28 -19.42 -7.07 -4.54
CA PRO A 28 -18.58 -5.90 -4.26
C PRO A 28 -18.39 -5.75 -2.74
N THR A 29 -17.58 -6.61 -2.14
CA THR A 29 -17.08 -6.37 -0.80
C THR A 29 -16.07 -5.22 -0.86
N PRO A 30 -16.08 -4.29 0.13
CA PRO A 30 -15.04 -3.27 0.22
C PRO A 30 -13.67 -3.93 0.13
N ARG A 31 -12.80 -3.41 -0.75
CA ARG A 31 -11.49 -3.99 -1.09
C ARG A 31 -10.69 -4.37 0.15
N THR A 32 -10.77 -3.54 1.20
CA THR A 32 -10.14 -3.73 2.50
C THR A 32 -10.57 -5.03 3.19
N ARG A 33 -11.87 -5.34 3.22
CA ARG A 33 -12.38 -6.56 3.90
C ARG A 33 -11.90 -7.82 3.20
N ARG A 34 -11.86 -7.81 1.86
CA ARG A 34 -11.35 -8.94 1.06
C ARG A 34 -9.86 -9.16 1.33
N THR A 35 -9.05 -8.12 1.27
CA THR A 35 -7.60 -8.22 1.49
C THR A 35 -7.26 -8.74 2.88
N VAL A 36 -7.88 -8.19 3.93
CA VAL A 36 -7.65 -8.64 5.30
C VAL A 36 -8.07 -10.11 5.48
N GLY A 37 -9.24 -10.49 4.95
CA GLY A 37 -9.70 -11.88 5.03
C GLY A 37 -8.76 -12.87 4.35
N THR A 38 -8.26 -12.56 3.15
CA THR A 38 -7.31 -13.42 2.44
C THR A 38 -6.01 -13.61 3.22
N ILE A 39 -5.44 -12.52 3.76
CA ILE A 39 -4.18 -12.58 4.52
C ILE A 39 -4.35 -13.41 5.80
N LEU A 40 -5.47 -13.23 6.51
CA LEU A 40 -5.78 -14.01 7.71
C LEU A 40 -6.02 -15.50 7.40
N HIS A 41 -6.69 -15.79 6.28
CA HIS A 41 -6.88 -17.16 5.82
C HIS A 41 -5.55 -17.85 5.52
N MET A 42 -4.62 -17.19 4.80
CA MET A 42 -3.29 -17.72 4.53
C MET A 42 -2.53 -18.09 5.82
N ALA A 43 -2.60 -17.24 6.85
CA ALA A 43 -1.97 -17.52 8.14
C ALA A 43 -2.64 -18.71 8.86
N ALA A 44 -3.97 -18.79 8.83
CA ALA A 44 -4.74 -19.84 9.48
C ALA A 44 -4.55 -21.21 8.81
N ASP A 45 -4.57 -21.26 7.48
CA ASP A 45 -4.38 -22.48 6.68
C ASP A 45 -2.98 -23.08 6.91
N ALA A 46 -1.95 -22.24 6.85
CA ALA A 46 -0.57 -22.65 7.12
C ALA A 46 -0.24 -22.83 8.61
N LYS A 47 -1.16 -22.49 9.52
CA LYS A 47 -0.99 -22.57 11.00
C LYS A 47 0.26 -21.82 11.49
N ILE A 48 0.54 -20.66 10.91
CA ILE A 48 1.69 -19.81 11.25
C ILE A 48 1.23 -18.42 11.70
N PRO A 49 2.05 -17.70 12.50
CA PRO A 49 1.74 -16.31 12.82
C PRO A 49 1.76 -15.43 11.56
N LEU A 50 0.97 -14.35 11.58
CA LEU A 50 0.89 -13.40 10.46
C LEU A 50 2.26 -12.81 10.07
N SER A 51 3.16 -12.61 11.04
CA SER A 51 4.53 -12.14 10.79
C SER A 51 5.32 -13.09 9.90
N ALA A 52 5.11 -14.41 10.01
CA ALA A 52 5.78 -15.39 9.17
C ALA A 52 5.27 -15.35 7.73
N VAL A 53 3.97 -15.11 7.52
CA VAL A 53 3.39 -14.89 6.17
C VAL A 53 4.04 -13.67 5.51
N VAL A 54 4.18 -12.55 6.23
CA VAL A 54 4.83 -11.33 5.69
C VAL A 54 6.30 -11.61 5.34
N ALA A 55 7.04 -12.31 6.20
CA ALA A 55 8.44 -12.62 5.97
C ALA A 55 8.69 -13.48 4.72
N GLN A 56 7.74 -14.35 4.34
CA GLN A 56 7.84 -15.20 3.15
C GLN A 56 7.88 -14.41 1.83
N HIS A 57 7.27 -13.21 1.79
CA HIS A 57 7.24 -12.39 0.59
C HIS A 57 8.57 -11.71 0.28
N ARG A 58 9.53 -11.66 1.23
CA ARG A 58 10.87 -11.08 1.06
C ARG A 58 10.84 -9.70 0.39
N VAL A 59 9.84 -8.89 0.73
CA VAL A 59 9.69 -7.55 0.18
C VAL A 59 10.87 -6.67 0.62
N PRO A 60 11.39 -5.79 -0.25
CA PRO A 60 12.39 -4.82 0.16
C PRO A 60 11.92 -3.97 1.33
N VAL A 61 12.86 -3.56 2.18
CA VAL A 61 12.56 -2.59 3.24
C VAL A 61 12.20 -1.26 2.59
N ALA A 62 10.99 -0.77 2.87
CA ALA A 62 10.49 0.49 2.36
C ALA A 62 9.98 1.35 3.52
N GLN A 63 10.33 2.64 3.49
CA GLN A 63 9.82 3.63 4.41
C GLN A 63 9.22 4.78 3.60
N SER A 64 8.00 5.17 3.95
CA SER A 64 7.30 6.29 3.33
C SER A 64 6.87 7.28 4.41
N GLY A 65 6.94 8.56 4.09
CA GLY A 65 6.44 9.64 4.94
C GLY A 65 5.75 10.72 4.10
N ARG A 66 5.20 11.73 4.79
CA ARG A 66 4.58 12.89 4.16
C ARG A 66 4.92 14.15 4.95
N ILE A 67 5.20 15.24 4.23
CA ILE A 67 5.24 16.58 4.81
C ILE A 67 3.78 17.07 4.91
N GLU A 68 3.33 17.30 6.14
CA GLU A 68 1.99 17.80 6.42
C GLU A 68 1.91 19.33 6.23
N SER A 69 0.69 19.84 6.03
CA SER A 69 0.41 21.27 5.88
C SER A 69 1.28 21.98 4.84
N TYR A 70 1.68 21.27 3.78
CA TYR A 70 2.51 21.78 2.71
C TYR A 70 1.65 22.12 1.49
N PRO A 71 1.60 23.40 1.05
CA PRO A 71 0.73 23.82 -0.06
C PRO A 71 1.05 23.08 -1.36
N VAL A 72 0.00 22.67 -2.07
CA VAL A 72 0.13 21.93 -3.33
C VAL A 72 0.92 22.73 -4.36
N ASP A 73 0.63 24.01 -4.51
CA ASP A 73 1.32 24.89 -5.47
C ASP A 73 2.84 24.94 -5.21
N THR A 74 3.23 25.06 -3.94
CA THR A 74 4.64 25.02 -3.51
C THR A 74 5.27 23.66 -3.81
N SER A 75 4.55 22.57 -3.56
CA SER A 75 5.04 21.22 -3.85
C SER A 75 5.25 20.96 -5.33
N CYS A 76 4.36 21.47 -6.17
CA CYS A 76 4.48 21.38 -7.62
C CYS A 76 5.66 22.22 -8.13
N ALA A 77 5.83 23.45 -7.62
CA ALA A 77 6.96 24.31 -7.98
C ALA A 77 8.32 23.69 -7.57
N MET A 78 8.40 23.13 -6.36
CA MET A 78 9.59 22.41 -5.89
C MET A 78 9.91 21.23 -6.80
N LEU A 79 8.91 20.42 -7.14
CA LEU A 79 9.12 19.26 -7.99
C LEU A 79 9.52 19.65 -9.42
N ALA A 80 8.95 20.72 -9.97
CA ALA A 80 9.35 21.27 -11.26
C ALA A 80 10.82 21.72 -11.25
N HIS A 81 11.27 22.36 -10.17
CA HIS A 81 12.67 22.74 -10.00
C HIS A 81 13.59 21.51 -9.96
N LEU A 82 13.22 20.48 -9.19
CA LEU A 82 14.00 19.23 -9.11
C LEU A 82 14.05 18.49 -10.46
N LYS A 83 13.01 18.59 -11.28
CA LYS A 83 12.98 17.99 -12.63
C LYS A 83 13.81 18.77 -13.66
N ALA A 84 14.13 20.03 -13.40
CA ALA A 84 14.73 20.91 -14.40
C ALA A 84 16.21 20.60 -14.72
N SER A 85 16.94 19.95 -13.80
CA SER A 85 18.34 19.58 -14.06
C SER A 85 18.83 18.47 -13.14
N GLU A 86 19.79 17.67 -13.62
CA GLU A 86 20.48 16.66 -12.82
C GLU A 86 21.20 17.27 -11.60
N GLY A 87 21.70 18.50 -11.72
CA GLY A 87 22.31 19.24 -10.62
C GLY A 87 21.32 19.65 -9.52
N ALA A 88 20.05 19.85 -9.84
CA ALA A 88 19.03 20.12 -8.81
C ALA A 88 18.77 18.89 -7.94
N VAL A 89 18.92 17.70 -8.51
CA VAL A 89 18.69 16.41 -7.84
C VAL A 89 19.94 15.86 -7.15
N SER A 90 21.14 16.33 -7.50
CA SER A 90 22.38 15.86 -6.86
C SER A 90 22.40 16.14 -5.36
N HIS A 91 21.73 17.20 -4.90
CA HIS A 91 21.57 17.51 -3.48
C HIS A 91 20.72 16.48 -2.71
N LEU A 92 19.91 15.68 -3.41
CA LEU A 92 19.12 14.60 -2.82
C LEU A 92 19.89 13.29 -2.71
N SER A 93 21.12 13.22 -3.25
CA SER A 93 21.99 12.08 -3.00
C SER A 93 22.48 12.10 -1.56
N MET A 94 21.95 11.18 -0.75
CA MET A 94 22.27 11.08 0.67
C MET A 94 23.44 10.11 0.97
N GLY A 95 24.19 9.68 -0.06
CA GLY A 95 25.25 8.69 0.12
C GLY A 95 26.25 8.66 -1.04
N PRO A 96 27.22 7.73 -1.00
CA PRO A 96 28.26 7.62 -2.02
C PRO A 96 27.73 7.10 -3.37
N ASP A 97 26.51 6.57 -3.41
CA ASP A 97 25.97 5.91 -4.58
C ASP A 97 25.66 6.90 -5.70
N ALA A 98 26.12 6.57 -6.90
CA ALA A 98 25.80 7.32 -8.09
C ALA A 98 24.31 7.15 -8.47
N MET A 99 23.74 8.19 -9.07
CA MET A 99 22.40 8.12 -9.64
C MET A 99 22.43 7.32 -10.94
N MET A 100 21.58 6.30 -11.05
CA MET A 100 21.49 5.43 -12.24
C MET A 100 20.34 5.79 -13.16
N ALA A 101 19.20 6.23 -12.61
CA ALA A 101 18.02 6.53 -13.41
C ALA A 101 17.08 7.53 -12.73
N ILE A 102 16.41 8.33 -13.55
CA ILE A 102 15.33 9.24 -13.16
C ILE A 102 14.05 8.83 -13.89
N ASN A 103 12.93 8.81 -13.19
CA ASN A 103 11.59 8.63 -13.75
C ASN A 103 10.64 9.66 -13.17
N ASP A 104 9.88 10.33 -14.03
CA ASP A 104 9.08 11.49 -13.68
C ASP A 104 7.56 11.34 -13.97
N VAL A 105 7.10 10.11 -14.27
CA VAL A 105 5.72 9.78 -14.65
C VAL A 105 4.71 10.06 -13.53
N ASP A 106 5.01 9.66 -12.29
CA ASP A 106 4.18 9.90 -11.10
C ASP A 106 5.02 10.56 -10.02
N GLY A 107 5.36 11.84 -10.20
CA GLY A 107 6.26 12.56 -9.30
C GLY A 107 7.70 12.59 -9.81
N LEU A 108 8.66 12.35 -8.92
CA LEU A 108 10.09 12.22 -9.22
C LEU A 108 10.66 11.01 -8.47
N ARG A 109 11.06 9.99 -9.23
CA ARG A 109 11.67 8.76 -8.73
C ARG A 109 13.12 8.69 -9.17
N LEU A 110 14.02 8.62 -8.20
CA LEU A 110 15.46 8.48 -8.40
C LEU A 110 15.85 7.06 -8.03
N THR A 111 16.60 6.42 -8.91
CA THR A 111 17.21 5.11 -8.67
C THR A 111 18.71 5.31 -8.56
N PHE A 112 19.28 4.86 -7.46
CA PHE A 112 20.72 4.91 -7.19
C PHE A 112 21.36 3.56 -7.45
N ASP A 113 22.69 3.55 -7.49
CA ASP A 113 23.48 2.32 -7.40
C ASP A 113 23.05 1.49 -6.16
N GLY A 114 23.16 0.17 -6.25
CA GLY A 114 22.62 -0.72 -5.22
C GLY A 114 21.09 -0.80 -5.15
N TRP A 115 20.39 -0.33 -6.20
CA TRP A 115 18.92 -0.42 -6.37
C TRP A 115 18.09 0.32 -5.31
N ARG A 116 18.70 1.30 -4.63
CA ARG A 116 17.99 2.17 -3.69
C ARG A 116 17.10 3.15 -4.46
N VAL A 117 15.93 3.45 -3.91
CA VAL A 117 14.93 4.29 -4.57
C VAL A 117 14.47 5.40 -3.65
N LEU A 118 14.56 6.65 -4.13
CA LEU A 118 13.90 7.81 -3.53
C LEU A 118 12.74 8.22 -4.45
N HIS A 119 11.53 8.32 -3.91
CA HIS A 119 10.35 8.71 -4.67
C HIS A 119 9.63 9.87 -3.99
N ILE A 120 9.57 11.02 -4.66
CA ILE A 120 8.94 12.25 -4.19
C ILE A 120 7.73 12.54 -5.06
N ARG A 121 6.58 12.81 -4.45
CA ARG A 121 5.37 13.18 -5.18
C ARG A 121 4.55 14.24 -4.43
N PRO A 122 3.87 15.15 -5.13
CA PRO A 122 2.94 16.07 -4.51
C PRO A 122 1.68 15.29 -4.10
N SER A 123 1.14 15.59 -2.92
CA SER A 123 -0.07 14.91 -2.46
C SER A 123 -1.30 15.53 -3.13
N GLY A 124 -1.88 14.84 -4.11
CA GLY A 124 -3.15 15.24 -4.75
C GLY A 124 -4.37 15.21 -3.81
N ASN A 125 -4.21 14.63 -2.61
CA ASN A 125 -5.28 14.48 -1.62
C ASN A 125 -5.15 15.44 -0.43
N ALA A 126 -4.10 16.26 -0.41
CA ALA A 126 -3.94 17.30 0.59
C ALA A 126 -4.93 18.43 0.28
N ARG A 127 -6.09 18.44 0.94
CA ARG A 127 -6.95 19.63 0.90
C ARG A 127 -6.27 20.76 1.67
N LYS A 128 -6.41 21.99 1.15
CA LYS A 128 -6.03 23.24 1.82
C LYS A 128 -6.72 23.34 3.18
#